data_AF-A0A7I6MYN0-F1
#
_entry.id   AF-A0A7I6MYN0-F1
#
_cell.length_a   1.000
_cell.length_b   1.000
_cell.length_c   1.000
_cell.angle_alpha   90.00
_cell.angle_beta   90.00
_cell.angle_gamma   90.00
#
_symmetry.space_group_name_H-M   'P 1'
#
loop_
_entity.id
_entity.type
_entity.pdbx_description
1 polymer ?
#
loop_
_entity_poly.entity_id
_entity_poly.type
_entity_poly.pdbx_seq_one_letter_code
_entity_poly.pdbx_strand_id
1 'polypeptide(L)'
;LIMAKYPQIKELFGHDWRTKYVVTAVVLLQTFCAYQAQFLSWPYLLALAYFVGGTSNHAMMLAMHELSHNLGFKRMLPNRICGIFANLPIGVPSSVSFKRYHMEHHRYQGEDGVDVDLPTPLEGKIFNNTIAKFLFVVFQVFFYALRPTLVNPKKPGMWELYNWLACIAYNTTIYMTCGPWGLFYLLFGTLLGSGLHPVAGHFIAEHYVFILGYETYSYY
;
A
#
# COMPACT_ATOMS: atom_id res chain seq x y z
N LEU A 1 4.15 27.37 16.38
CA LEU A 1 3.26 26.46 15.61
C LEU A 1 3.05 27.02 14.22
N ILE A 2 3.26 26.22 13.17
CA ILE A 2 3.10 26.62 11.75
C ILE A 2 1.74 27.30 11.49
N MET A 3 0.68 26.79 12.11
CA MET A 3 -0.69 27.30 11.97
C MET A 3 -0.91 28.73 12.46
N ALA A 4 -0.08 29.23 13.38
CA ALA A 4 -0.16 30.62 13.85
C ALA A 4 0.50 31.58 12.85
N LYS A 5 1.53 31.11 12.14
CA LYS A 5 2.26 31.88 11.13
C LYS A 5 1.55 31.84 9.77
N TYR A 6 0.86 30.74 9.46
CA TYR A 6 0.21 30.50 8.16
C TYR A 6 -1.23 29.97 8.34
N PRO A 7 -2.19 30.82 8.72
CA PRO A 7 -3.57 30.40 8.97
C PRO A 7 -4.30 29.88 7.72
N GLN A 8 -3.88 30.29 6.52
CA GLN A 8 -4.45 29.85 5.24
C GLN A 8 -4.34 28.34 5.00
N ILE A 9 -3.42 27.65 5.71
CA ILE A 9 -3.31 26.19 5.64
C ILE A 9 -4.63 25.51 6.05
N LYS A 10 -5.44 26.14 6.91
CA LYS A 10 -6.76 25.62 7.30
C LYS A 10 -7.72 25.49 6.13
N GLU A 11 -7.55 26.28 5.06
CA GLU A 11 -8.40 26.20 3.86
C GLU A 11 -8.16 24.91 3.07
N LEU A 12 -7.01 24.26 3.28
CA LEU A 12 -6.67 22.98 2.65
C LEU A 12 -7.21 21.78 3.44
N PHE A 13 -7.74 21.99 4.64
CA PHE A 13 -8.29 20.90 5.45
C PHE A 13 -9.62 20.44 4.88
N GLY A 14 -9.74 19.14 4.66
CA GLY A 14 -10.99 18.55 4.21
C GLY A 14 -10.80 17.21 3.55
N HIS A 15 -11.82 16.81 2.80
CA HIS A 15 -11.81 15.58 2.05
C HIS A 15 -11.52 15.86 0.58
N ASP A 16 -10.71 15.01 -0.05
CA ASP A 16 -10.55 15.06 -1.50
C ASP A 16 -11.67 14.27 -2.20
N TRP A 17 -12.59 15.02 -2.82
CA TRP A 17 -13.71 14.45 -3.56
C TRP A 17 -13.29 13.69 -4.83
N ARG A 18 -12.06 13.91 -5.32
CA ARG A 18 -11.52 13.29 -6.54
C ARG A 18 -11.06 11.86 -6.30
N THR A 19 -10.76 11.49 -5.05
CA THR A 19 -10.23 10.16 -4.67
C THR A 19 -11.04 9.02 -5.28
N LYS A 20 -12.37 9.07 -5.21
CA LYS A 20 -13.24 8.03 -5.77
C LYS A 20 -13.09 7.86 -7.28
N TYR A 21 -12.92 8.95 -8.03
CA TYR A 21 -12.78 8.91 -9.48
C TYR A 21 -11.41 8.40 -9.90
N VAL A 22 -10.35 8.82 -9.19
CA VAL A 22 -8.99 8.34 -9.42
C VAL A 22 -8.91 6.84 -9.10
N VAL A 23 -9.43 6.39 -7.96
CA VAL A 23 -9.46 4.98 -7.60
C VAL A 23 -10.21 4.17 -8.65
N THR A 24 -11.41 4.58 -9.05
CA THR A 24 -12.16 3.87 -10.10
C THR A 24 -11.42 3.82 -11.42
N ALA A 25 -10.83 4.92 -11.87
CA ALA A 25 -10.08 4.94 -13.12
C ALA A 25 -8.87 3.99 -13.09
N VAL A 26 -8.11 4.00 -11.99
CA VAL A 26 -6.92 3.13 -11.85
C VAL A 26 -7.30 1.66 -11.71
N VAL A 27 -8.36 1.33 -10.95
CA VAL A 27 -8.85 -0.06 -10.86
C VAL A 27 -9.26 -0.57 -12.24
N LEU A 28 -10.05 0.21 -12.99
CA LEU A 28 -10.47 -0.17 -14.36
C LEU A 28 -9.28 -0.31 -15.31
N LEU A 29 -8.31 0.60 -15.23
CA LEU A 29 -7.06 0.50 -16.01
C LEU A 29 -6.31 -0.80 -15.68
N GLN A 30 -6.14 -1.11 -14.39
CA GLN A 30 -5.47 -2.33 -13.94
C GLN A 30 -6.22 -3.59 -14.39
N THR A 31 -7.56 -3.62 -14.30
CA THR A 31 -8.36 -4.74 -14.82
C THR A 31 -8.19 -4.89 -16.34
N PHE A 32 -8.22 -3.79 -17.09
CA PHE A 32 -7.99 -3.80 -18.54
C PHE A 32 -6.59 -4.31 -18.89
N CYS A 33 -5.55 -3.80 -18.23
CA CYS A 33 -4.18 -4.26 -18.45
C CYS A 33 -3.97 -5.73 -18.06
N ALA A 34 -4.61 -6.20 -16.98
CA ALA A 34 -4.61 -7.62 -16.62
C ALA A 34 -5.26 -8.48 -17.71
N TYR A 35 -6.33 -8.01 -18.33
CA TYR A 35 -6.93 -8.68 -19.50
C TYR A 35 -5.98 -8.71 -20.69
N GLN A 36 -5.26 -7.62 -20.98
CA GLN A 36 -4.29 -7.58 -22.08
C GLN A 36 -3.05 -8.46 -21.82
N ALA A 37 -2.65 -8.64 -20.56
CA ALA A 37 -1.46 -9.39 -20.16
C ALA A 37 -1.38 -10.80 -20.77
N GLN A 38 -2.53 -11.45 -20.96
CA GLN A 38 -2.60 -12.82 -21.51
C GLN A 38 -2.17 -12.92 -22.98
N PHE A 39 -2.17 -11.80 -23.71
CA PHE A 39 -1.80 -11.75 -25.13
C PHE A 39 -0.36 -11.29 -25.36
N LEU A 40 0.36 -10.90 -24.30
CA LEU A 40 1.71 -10.36 -24.38
C LEU A 40 2.75 -11.46 -24.25
N SER A 41 3.87 -11.33 -24.99
CA SER A 41 5.06 -12.12 -24.69
C SER A 41 5.69 -11.63 -23.38
N TRP A 42 6.49 -12.48 -22.74
CA TRP A 42 7.02 -12.22 -21.41
C TRP A 42 7.78 -10.88 -21.26
N PRO A 43 8.57 -10.36 -22.25
CA PRO A 43 9.23 -9.06 -22.07
C PRO A 43 8.24 -7.90 -22.02
N TYR A 44 7.22 -7.92 -22.88
CA TYR A 44 6.19 -6.87 -22.89
C TYR A 44 5.31 -6.95 -21.65
N LEU A 45 5.03 -8.15 -21.13
CA LEU A 45 4.34 -8.34 -19.87
C LEU A 45 5.11 -7.71 -18.70
N LEU A 46 6.43 -7.95 -18.62
CA LEU A 46 7.28 -7.35 -17.58
C LEU A 46 7.34 -5.82 -17.71
N ALA A 47 7.45 -5.29 -18.93
CA ALA A 47 7.41 -3.85 -19.17
C ALA A 47 6.07 -3.23 -18.73
N LEU A 48 4.94 -3.85 -19.11
CA LEU A 48 3.61 -3.42 -18.68
C LEU A 48 3.48 -3.47 -17.15
N ALA A 49 3.91 -4.55 -16.52
CA ALA A 49 3.88 -4.74 -15.07
C ALA A 49 4.73 -3.69 -14.34
N TYR A 50 5.89 -3.32 -14.88
CA TYR A 50 6.74 -2.30 -14.26
C TYR A 50 6.15 -0.89 -14.41
N PHE A 51 5.96 -0.42 -15.65
CA PHE A 51 5.59 0.97 -15.89
C PHE A 51 4.16 1.28 -15.48
N VAL A 52 3.21 0.38 -15.80
CA VAL A 52 1.79 0.60 -15.51
C VAL A 52 1.39 -0.07 -14.21
N GLY A 53 1.73 -1.35 -14.03
CA GLY A 53 1.37 -2.13 -12.84
C GLY A 53 1.98 -1.54 -11.55
N GLY A 54 3.30 -1.37 -11.53
CA GLY A 54 4.04 -0.83 -10.39
C GLY A 54 3.56 0.56 -9.98
N THR A 55 3.49 1.48 -10.93
CA THR A 55 2.96 2.83 -10.70
C THR A 55 1.52 2.83 -10.18
N SER A 56 0.63 2.05 -10.81
CA SER A 56 -0.79 2.01 -10.44
C SER A 56 -1.03 1.36 -9.09
N ASN A 57 -0.35 0.26 -8.78
CA ASN A 57 -0.50 -0.41 -7.49
C ASN A 57 0.06 0.45 -6.36
N HIS A 58 1.16 1.16 -6.61
CA HIS A 58 1.63 2.16 -5.66
C HIS A 58 0.58 3.27 -5.43
N ALA A 59 -0.02 3.80 -6.49
CA ALA A 59 -1.08 4.79 -6.37
C ALA A 59 -2.31 4.24 -5.59
N MET A 60 -2.64 2.96 -5.73
CA MET A 60 -3.71 2.33 -4.96
C MET A 60 -3.35 2.13 -3.49
N MET A 61 -2.08 1.85 -3.16
CA MET A 61 -1.61 1.84 -1.78
C MET A 61 -1.69 3.21 -1.13
N LEU A 62 -1.29 4.27 -1.85
CA LEU A 62 -1.46 5.65 -1.39
C LEU A 62 -2.93 6.04 -1.26
N ALA A 63 -3.80 5.62 -2.17
CA ALA A 63 -5.24 5.83 -2.03
C ALA A 63 -5.78 5.12 -0.78
N MET A 64 -5.35 3.88 -0.52
CA MET A 64 -5.69 3.16 0.70
C MET A 64 -5.18 3.86 1.97
N HIS A 65 -3.98 4.44 1.91
CA HIS A 65 -3.43 5.30 2.96
C HIS A 65 -4.38 6.47 3.28
N GLU A 66 -4.73 7.29 2.29
CA GLU A 66 -5.64 8.42 2.47
C GLU A 66 -7.05 8.01 2.96
N LEU A 67 -7.57 6.91 2.43
CA LEU A 67 -8.87 6.36 2.84
C LEU A 67 -8.84 5.79 4.27
N SER A 68 -7.68 5.36 4.76
CA SER A 68 -7.50 4.92 6.14
C SER A 68 -7.72 6.08 7.13
N HIS A 69 -7.26 7.29 6.77
CA HIS A 69 -7.49 8.55 7.50
C HIS A 69 -8.91 9.10 7.34
N ASN A 70 -9.75 8.45 6.53
CA ASN A 70 -11.09 8.91 6.15
C ASN A 70 -11.09 10.22 5.32
N LEU A 71 -10.03 10.50 4.56
CA LEU A 71 -9.89 11.73 3.79
C LEU A 71 -10.53 11.68 2.40
N GLY A 72 -10.99 10.52 1.93
CA GLY A 72 -11.70 10.42 0.63
C GLY A 72 -13.19 10.78 0.69
N PHE A 73 -13.84 10.62 1.85
CA PHE A 73 -15.26 10.89 2.02
C PHE A 73 -15.59 11.43 3.42
N LYS A 74 -16.68 12.20 3.52
CA LYS A 74 -17.18 12.75 4.80
C LYS A 74 -17.60 11.68 5.83
N ARG A 75 -18.00 10.49 5.38
CA ARG A 75 -18.47 9.40 6.25
C ARG A 75 -17.46 8.26 6.24
N MET A 76 -17.31 7.57 7.39
CA MET A 76 -16.34 6.47 7.53
C MET A 76 -16.63 5.27 6.62
N LEU A 77 -17.91 4.89 6.47
CA LEU A 77 -18.27 3.68 5.71
C LEU A 77 -17.88 3.76 4.22
N PRO A 78 -18.18 4.85 3.48
CA PRO A 78 -17.68 5.02 2.11
C PRO A 78 -16.16 4.94 1.98
N ASN A 79 -15.39 5.50 2.92
CA ASN A 79 -13.93 5.38 2.90
C ASN A 79 -13.49 3.92 3.02
N ARG A 80 -14.12 3.16 3.92
CA ARG A 80 -13.81 1.73 4.10
C ARG A 80 -14.14 0.90 2.86
N ILE A 81 -15.31 1.11 2.27
CA ILE A 81 -15.72 0.40 1.04
C ILE A 81 -14.79 0.76 -0.13
N CYS A 82 -14.50 2.05 -0.31
CA CYS A 82 -13.59 2.51 -1.35
C CYS A 82 -12.16 1.99 -1.13
N GLY A 83 -11.71 1.83 0.13
CA GLY A 83 -10.43 1.23 0.46
C GLY A 83 -10.35 -0.24 0.04
N ILE A 84 -11.40 -1.03 0.32
CA ILE A 84 -11.50 -2.41 -0.17
C ILE A 84 -11.49 -2.45 -1.71
N PHE A 85 -12.17 -1.51 -2.36
CA PHE A 85 -12.20 -1.42 -3.82
C PHE A 85 -10.83 -1.03 -4.41
N ALA A 86 -10.10 -0.08 -3.81
CA ALA A 86 -8.73 0.27 -4.19
C ALA A 86 -7.75 -0.91 -3.98
N ASN A 87 -8.05 -1.81 -3.04
CA ASN A 87 -7.23 -2.98 -2.75
C ASN A 87 -7.34 -4.09 -3.80
N LEU A 88 -8.39 -4.10 -4.64
CA LEU A 88 -8.61 -5.17 -5.62
C LEU A 88 -7.39 -5.42 -6.54
N PRO A 89 -6.83 -4.43 -7.26
CA PRO A 89 -5.69 -4.63 -8.15
C PRO A 89 -4.37 -4.96 -7.43
N ILE A 90 -4.27 -4.76 -6.10
CA ILE A 90 -3.11 -5.17 -5.32
C ILE A 90 -3.01 -6.71 -5.24
N GLY A 91 -4.15 -7.39 -5.30
CA GLY A 91 -4.23 -8.86 -5.32
C GLY A 91 -4.01 -9.54 -3.97
N VAL A 92 -3.71 -8.79 -2.91
CA VAL A 92 -3.59 -9.30 -1.54
C VAL A 92 -4.48 -8.46 -0.63
N PRO A 93 -5.37 -9.08 0.18
CA PRO A 93 -6.27 -8.31 1.00
C PRO A 93 -5.52 -7.66 2.18
N SER A 94 -5.46 -6.34 2.17
CA SER A 94 -4.70 -5.55 3.15
C SER A 94 -5.42 -4.31 3.62
N SER A 95 -6.42 -3.75 2.91
CA SER A 95 -7.00 -2.43 3.23
C SER A 95 -7.53 -2.30 4.66
N VAL A 96 -8.31 -3.27 5.13
CA VAL A 96 -8.90 -3.20 6.47
C VAL A 96 -7.85 -3.38 7.56
N SER A 97 -6.95 -4.36 7.40
CA SER A 97 -5.86 -4.61 8.34
C SER A 97 -4.87 -3.45 8.38
N PHE A 98 -4.49 -2.94 7.20
CA PHE A 98 -3.61 -1.78 7.04
C PHE A 98 -4.15 -0.61 7.84
N LYS A 99 -5.43 -0.23 7.69
CA LYS A 99 -6.01 0.86 8.48
C LYS A 99 -5.84 0.66 9.99
N ARG A 100 -5.95 -0.57 10.50
CA ARG A 100 -5.81 -0.83 11.95
C ARG A 100 -4.39 -0.59 12.44
N TYR A 101 -3.40 -1.17 11.74
CA TYR A 101 -2.00 -1.00 12.11
C TYR A 101 -1.53 0.43 11.85
N HIS A 102 -1.94 1.03 10.73
CA HIS A 102 -1.59 2.39 10.35
C HIS A 102 -2.06 3.44 11.37
N MET A 103 -3.30 3.31 11.87
CA MET A 103 -3.80 4.23 12.91
C MET A 103 -3.05 4.07 14.24
N GLU A 104 -2.50 2.88 14.53
CA GLU A 104 -1.64 2.68 15.70
C GLU A 104 -0.25 3.26 15.48
N HIS A 105 0.34 3.08 14.29
CA HIS A 105 1.58 3.73 13.89
C HIS A 105 1.50 5.24 14.09
N HIS A 106 0.44 5.89 13.62
CA HIS A 106 0.23 7.34 13.82
C HIS A 106 0.05 7.75 15.29
N ARG A 107 -0.49 6.87 16.13
CA ARG A 107 -0.81 7.18 17.53
C ARG A 107 0.34 6.88 18.48
N TYR A 108 1.12 5.85 18.18
CA TYR A 108 2.18 5.27 19.01
C TYR A 108 3.48 5.16 18.23
N GLN A 109 3.75 6.16 17.38
CA GLN A 109 4.89 6.18 16.47
C GLN A 109 6.19 5.95 17.24
N GLY A 110 7.00 5.00 16.79
CA GLY A 110 8.28 4.66 17.43
C GLY A 110 8.16 3.79 18.70
N GLU A 111 6.97 3.42 19.14
CA GLU A 111 6.77 2.55 20.32
C GLU A 111 7.00 1.07 19.97
N ASP A 112 8.08 0.50 20.50
CA ASP A 112 8.48 -0.90 20.24
C ASP A 112 7.36 -1.90 20.60
N GLY A 113 7.11 -2.85 19.69
CA GLY A 113 6.05 -3.86 19.82
C GLY A 113 4.62 -3.37 19.56
N VAL A 114 4.39 -2.05 19.49
CA VAL A 114 3.08 -1.46 19.12
C VAL A 114 3.11 -0.94 17.69
N ASP A 115 4.10 -0.09 17.39
CA ASP A 115 4.39 0.38 16.03
C ASP A 115 5.08 -0.72 15.23
N VAL A 116 4.28 -1.41 14.42
CA VAL A 116 4.72 -2.54 13.59
C VAL A 116 5.48 -2.11 12.34
N ASP A 117 5.61 -0.80 12.08
CA ASP A 117 6.45 -0.30 10.99
C ASP A 117 7.94 -0.33 11.37
N LEU A 118 8.25 -0.39 12.67
CA LEU A 118 9.61 -0.59 13.16
C LEU A 118 10.14 -1.98 12.79
N PRO A 119 11.38 -2.08 12.28
CA PRO A 119 12.01 -3.36 12.06
C PRO A 119 12.33 -4.05 13.39
N THR A 120 12.17 -5.36 13.43
CA THR A 120 12.58 -6.17 14.58
C THR A 120 14.10 -6.15 14.77
N PRO A 121 14.61 -6.43 15.99
CA PRO A 121 16.04 -6.56 16.23
C PRO A 121 16.73 -7.61 15.35
N LEU A 122 16.00 -8.65 14.94
CA LEU A 122 16.50 -9.66 14.01
C LEU A 122 16.66 -9.10 12.59
N GLU A 123 15.67 -8.38 12.07
CA GLU A 123 15.77 -7.71 10.78
C GLU A 123 16.93 -6.72 10.76
N GLY A 124 17.13 -5.94 11.83
CA GLY A 124 18.28 -5.04 11.97
C GLY A 124 19.63 -5.74 11.93
N LYS A 125 19.73 -6.97 12.45
CA LYS A 125 20.95 -7.80 12.38
C LYS A 125 21.17 -8.40 11.00
N ILE A 126 20.10 -8.81 10.30
CA ILE A 126 20.17 -9.43 8.97
C ILE A 126 20.50 -8.38 7.89
N PHE A 127 19.81 -7.25 7.91
CA PHE A 127 19.87 -6.22 6.86
C PHE A 127 20.94 -5.16 7.14
N ASN A 128 22.16 -5.60 7.46
CA ASN A 128 23.25 -4.75 7.91
C ASN A 128 24.30 -4.40 6.83
N ASN A 129 24.23 -4.99 5.64
CA ASN A 129 25.16 -4.76 4.52
C ASN A 129 24.42 -4.40 3.22
N THR A 130 25.15 -3.94 2.21
CA THR A 130 24.56 -3.44 0.95
C THR A 130 23.68 -4.47 0.24
N ILE A 131 24.11 -5.73 0.15
CA ILE A 131 23.36 -6.78 -0.54
C ILE A 131 22.07 -7.10 0.23
N ALA A 132 22.18 -7.25 1.56
CA ALA A 132 21.02 -7.52 2.40
C ALA A 132 20.02 -6.36 2.34
N LYS A 133 20.49 -5.10 2.41
CA LYS A 133 19.63 -3.90 2.27
C LYS A 133 18.98 -3.83 0.89
N PHE A 134 19.69 -4.19 -0.17
CA PHE A 134 19.10 -4.28 -1.50
C PHE A 134 17.97 -5.31 -1.53
N LEU A 135 18.19 -6.52 -1.03
CA LEU A 135 17.14 -7.55 -0.93
C LEU A 135 15.97 -7.10 -0.07
N PHE A 136 16.23 -6.37 1.01
CA PHE A 136 15.20 -5.77 1.84
C PHE A 136 14.30 -4.85 1.02
N VAL A 137 14.87 -3.95 0.19
CA VAL A 137 14.10 -3.08 -0.71
C VAL A 137 13.33 -3.89 -1.76
N VAL A 138 13.91 -4.95 -2.35
CA VAL A 138 13.20 -5.81 -3.32
C VAL A 138 11.96 -6.46 -2.69
N PHE A 139 12.10 -6.93 -1.45
CA PHE A 139 11.08 -7.72 -0.76
C PHE A 139 10.30 -6.93 0.29
N GLN A 140 10.39 -5.59 0.26
CA GLN A 140 9.80 -4.65 1.22
C GLN A 140 8.34 -5.00 1.56
N VAL A 141 7.54 -5.28 0.52
CA VAL A 141 6.11 -5.61 0.65
C VAL A 141 5.86 -6.78 1.60
N PHE A 142 6.76 -7.77 1.63
CA PHE A 142 6.61 -8.93 2.49
C PHE A 142 6.89 -8.59 3.95
N PHE A 143 7.87 -7.72 4.22
CA PHE A 143 8.12 -7.26 5.60
C PHE A 143 6.93 -6.45 6.12
N TYR A 144 6.43 -5.49 5.34
CA TYR A 144 5.25 -4.69 5.72
C TYR A 144 3.98 -5.53 5.85
N ALA A 145 3.81 -6.59 5.07
CA ALA A 145 2.65 -7.46 5.17
C ALA A 145 2.74 -8.46 6.33
N LEU A 146 3.92 -9.06 6.56
CA LEU A 146 4.08 -10.17 7.50
C LEU A 146 4.49 -9.72 8.90
N ARG A 147 5.36 -8.70 9.03
CA ARG A 147 5.86 -8.25 10.33
C ARG A 147 4.73 -7.88 11.30
N PRO A 148 3.68 -7.13 10.89
CA PRO A 148 2.57 -6.83 11.79
C PRO A 148 1.90 -8.08 12.38
N THR A 149 1.78 -9.14 11.58
CA THR A 149 1.15 -10.40 11.98
C THR A 149 2.01 -11.24 12.93
N LEU A 150 3.31 -10.97 12.99
CA LEU A 150 4.26 -11.67 13.86
C LEU A 150 4.52 -10.88 15.15
N VAL A 151 4.63 -9.56 15.05
CA VAL A 151 4.98 -8.67 16.17
C VAL A 151 3.76 -8.34 17.04
N ASN A 152 2.65 -7.94 16.42
CA ASN A 152 1.44 -7.53 17.14
C ASN A 152 0.18 -8.15 16.50
N PRO A 153 0.02 -9.48 16.54
CA PRO A 153 -1.06 -10.18 15.84
C PRO A 153 -2.44 -9.72 16.31
N LYS A 154 -3.20 -9.14 15.38
CA LYS A 154 -4.59 -8.75 15.61
C LYS A 154 -5.56 -9.83 15.16
N LYS A 155 -6.58 -10.11 16.00
CA LYS A 155 -7.70 -10.98 15.61
C LYS A 155 -8.48 -10.34 14.44
N PRO A 156 -8.68 -11.04 13.32
CA PRO A 156 -9.51 -10.56 12.21
C PRO A 156 -10.97 -10.42 12.63
N GLY A 157 -11.64 -9.36 12.18
CA GLY A 157 -13.07 -9.14 12.37
C GLY A 157 -13.87 -9.34 11.07
N MET A 158 -15.15 -8.94 11.11
CA MET A 158 -16.05 -9.07 9.96
C MET A 158 -15.61 -8.23 8.76
N TRP A 159 -14.96 -7.09 8.98
CA TRP A 159 -14.49 -6.23 7.89
C TRP A 159 -13.29 -6.82 7.16
N GLU A 160 -12.37 -7.46 7.87
CA GLU A 160 -11.29 -8.24 7.26
C GLU A 160 -11.86 -9.37 6.41
N LEU A 161 -12.89 -10.08 6.90
CA LEU A 161 -13.59 -11.09 6.11
C LEU A 161 -14.17 -10.51 4.81
N TYR A 162 -14.83 -9.34 4.85
CA TYR A 162 -15.35 -8.70 3.63
C TYR A 162 -14.23 -8.31 2.66
N ASN A 163 -13.10 -7.81 3.17
CA ASN A 163 -11.94 -7.50 2.33
C ASN A 163 -11.36 -8.77 1.70
N TRP A 164 -11.27 -9.87 2.44
CA TRP A 164 -10.80 -11.17 1.95
C TRP A 164 -11.71 -11.68 0.85
N LEU A 165 -13.02 -11.72 1.08
CA LEU A 165 -14.00 -12.17 0.09
C LEU A 165 -13.93 -11.34 -1.19
N ALA A 166 -13.83 -10.00 -1.08
CA ALA A 166 -13.74 -9.12 -2.24
C ALA A 166 -12.45 -9.35 -3.05
N CYS A 167 -11.29 -9.40 -2.39
CA CYS A 167 -10.01 -9.65 -3.06
C CYS A 167 -9.94 -11.05 -3.67
N ILE A 168 -10.38 -12.09 -2.95
CA ILE A 168 -10.41 -13.46 -3.46
C ILE A 168 -11.34 -13.54 -4.67
N ALA A 169 -12.56 -13.00 -4.58
CA ALA A 169 -13.50 -12.99 -5.71
C ALA A 169 -12.94 -12.25 -6.93
N TYR A 170 -12.29 -11.10 -6.74
CA TYR A 170 -11.64 -10.36 -7.82
C TYR A 170 -10.48 -11.16 -8.43
N ASN A 171 -9.58 -11.71 -7.62
CA ASN A 171 -8.46 -12.53 -8.09
C ASN A 171 -8.94 -13.78 -8.86
N THR A 172 -9.96 -14.46 -8.35
CA THR A 172 -10.57 -15.60 -9.04
C THR A 172 -11.17 -15.15 -10.36
N THR A 173 -11.87 -14.02 -10.40
CA THR A 173 -12.43 -13.48 -11.66
C THR A 173 -11.32 -13.16 -12.67
N ILE A 174 -10.25 -12.49 -12.25
CA ILE A 174 -9.08 -12.21 -13.10
C ILE A 174 -8.45 -13.52 -13.58
N TYR A 175 -8.22 -14.49 -12.72
CA TYR A 175 -7.62 -15.77 -13.13
C TYR A 175 -8.50 -16.51 -14.15
N MET A 176 -9.81 -16.55 -13.94
CA MET A 176 -10.74 -17.25 -14.83
C MET A 176 -10.92 -16.56 -16.18
N THR A 177 -10.74 -15.23 -16.26
CA THR A 177 -10.98 -14.44 -17.49
C THR A 177 -9.70 -14.02 -18.22
N CYS A 178 -8.59 -13.87 -17.49
CA CYS A 178 -7.31 -13.34 -17.97
C CYS A 178 -6.17 -14.37 -17.81
N GLY A 179 -6.47 -15.55 -17.26
CA GLY A 179 -5.48 -16.60 -17.02
C GLY A 179 -4.44 -16.24 -15.94
N PRO A 180 -3.41 -17.09 -15.80
CA PRO A 180 -2.35 -16.87 -14.82
C PRO A 180 -1.55 -15.58 -15.08
N TRP A 181 -1.43 -15.14 -16.34
CA TRP A 181 -0.64 -13.96 -16.70
C TRP A 181 -1.30 -12.64 -16.28
N GLY A 182 -2.63 -12.55 -16.33
CA GLY A 182 -3.35 -11.39 -15.78
C GLY A 182 -3.20 -11.27 -14.26
N LEU A 183 -3.25 -12.40 -13.55
CA LEU A 183 -3.02 -12.41 -12.10
C LEU A 183 -1.55 -12.12 -11.75
N PHE A 184 -0.61 -12.68 -12.53
CA PHE A 184 0.82 -12.38 -12.40
C PHE A 184 1.09 -10.89 -12.59
N TYR A 185 0.50 -10.26 -13.61
CA TYR A 185 0.63 -8.82 -13.85
C TYR A 185 0.28 -7.99 -12.60
N LEU A 186 -0.86 -8.28 -11.95
CA LEU A 186 -1.31 -7.56 -10.77
C LEU A 186 -0.38 -7.80 -9.57
N LEU A 187 -0.08 -9.06 -9.24
CA LEU A 187 0.75 -9.40 -8.08
C LEU A 187 2.20 -8.94 -8.26
N PHE A 188 2.75 -9.05 -9.47
CA PHE A 188 4.10 -8.58 -9.77
C PHE A 188 4.16 -7.05 -9.78
N GLY A 189 3.11 -6.38 -10.27
CA GLY A 189 2.95 -4.93 -10.11
C GLY A 189 2.98 -4.49 -8.64
N THR A 190 2.34 -5.25 -7.74
CA THR A 190 2.39 -4.99 -6.29
C THR A 190 3.81 -5.11 -5.74
N LEU A 191 4.53 -6.18 -6.09
CA LEU A 191 5.92 -6.37 -5.68
C LEU A 191 6.82 -5.22 -6.15
N LEU A 192 6.67 -4.80 -7.41
CA LEU A 192 7.45 -3.70 -7.97
C LEU A 192 7.10 -2.35 -7.34
N GLY A 193 5.80 -2.04 -7.27
CA GLY A 193 5.25 -0.78 -6.77
C GLY A 193 5.50 -0.54 -5.27
N SER A 194 5.83 -1.57 -4.51
CA SER A 194 6.26 -1.46 -3.10
C SER A 194 7.76 -1.67 -2.90
N GLY A 195 8.53 -1.94 -3.96
CA GLY A 195 9.93 -2.31 -3.86
C GLY A 195 10.83 -1.43 -4.71
N LEU A 196 11.40 -1.99 -5.79
CA LEU A 196 12.40 -1.31 -6.63
C LEU A 196 11.86 -0.19 -7.54
N HIS A 197 10.55 0.06 -7.56
CA HIS A 197 10.00 1.13 -8.40
C HIS A 197 10.30 2.50 -7.77
N PRO A 198 10.74 3.53 -8.54
CA PRO A 198 11.13 4.84 -7.98
C PRO A 198 10.06 5.51 -7.12
N VAL A 199 8.78 5.30 -7.44
CA VAL A 199 7.63 5.80 -6.67
C VAL A 199 7.59 5.25 -5.24
N ALA A 200 8.13 4.05 -5.00
CA ALA A 200 8.23 3.43 -3.69
C ALA A 200 9.34 4.04 -2.81
N GLY A 201 10.16 4.96 -3.36
CA GLY A 201 11.25 5.59 -2.63
C GLY A 201 10.81 6.35 -1.38
N HIS A 202 9.54 6.78 -1.30
CA HIS A 202 9.02 7.46 -0.11
C HIS A 202 9.09 6.58 1.14
N PHE A 203 8.91 5.25 1.05
CA PHE A 203 9.03 4.37 2.21
C PHE A 203 10.38 4.52 2.92
N ILE A 204 11.45 4.72 2.14
CA ILE A 204 12.79 4.94 2.66
C ILE A 204 12.93 6.37 3.20
N ALA A 205 12.40 7.37 2.50
CA ALA A 205 12.49 8.77 2.92
C ALA A 205 11.75 9.06 4.23
N GLU A 206 10.61 8.41 4.45
CA GLU A 206 9.68 8.72 5.54
C GLU A 206 9.95 7.92 6.81
N HIS A 207 10.31 6.63 6.67
CA HIS A 207 10.36 5.69 7.80
C HIS A 207 11.79 5.39 8.29
N TYR A 208 12.80 6.07 7.75
CA TYR A 208 14.20 5.82 8.12
C TYR A 208 14.84 7.06 8.71
N VAL A 209 15.49 6.88 9.86
CA VAL A 209 16.22 7.94 10.54
C VAL A 209 17.53 8.22 9.79
N PHE A 210 17.57 9.32 9.05
CA PHE A 210 18.79 9.83 8.39
C PHE A 210 19.60 10.77 9.31
N ILE A 211 18.92 11.46 10.23
CA ILE A 211 19.46 12.41 11.20
C ILE A 211 18.96 12.01 12.60
N LEU A 212 19.89 11.70 13.50
CA LEU A 212 19.54 11.29 14.86
C LEU A 212 18.69 12.36 15.57
N GLY A 213 17.60 11.93 16.22
CA GLY A 213 16.65 12.82 16.91
C GLY A 213 15.45 13.26 16.05
N TYR A 214 15.39 12.88 14.77
CA TYR A 214 14.23 13.09 13.90
C TYR A 214 13.67 11.75 13.44
N GLU A 215 12.49 11.39 13.95
CA GLU A 215 11.83 10.11 13.69
C GLU A 215 11.07 10.07 12.35
N THR A 216 10.72 11.22 11.79
CA THR A 216 10.15 11.36 10.45
C THR A 216 10.71 12.58 9.72
N TYR A 217 10.87 12.46 8.40
CA TYR A 217 11.28 13.54 7.50
C TYR A 217 10.14 14.01 6.59
N SER A 218 8.95 13.42 6.75
CA SER A 218 7.73 13.74 6.00
C SER A 218 6.63 14.15 6.96
N TYR A 219 5.97 15.26 6.63
CA TYR A 219 4.85 15.80 7.39
C TYR A 219 3.57 15.19 6.83
N TYR A 220 2.89 14.36 7.61
CA TYR A 220 1.49 13.99 7.37
C TYR A 220 0.56 15.11 7.84
#